data_AF-A0A953PLR6-F1
#
_entry.id   AF-A0A953PLR6-F1
#
_cell.length_a   1.000
_cell.length_b   1.000
_cell.length_c   1.000
_cell.angle_alpha   90.00
_cell.angle_beta   90.00
_cell.angle_gamma   90.00
#
_symmetry.space_group_name_H-M   'P 1'
#
loop_
_entity.id
_entity.type
_entity.pdbx_description
1 polymer ?
#
loop_
_entity_poly.entity_id
_entity_poly.type
_entity_poly.pdbx_seq_one_letter_code
_entity_poly.pdbx_strand_id
1 'polypeptide(L)'
;MTKASRLTVVVLVLAAGCWAQNSLTVQVKGRQKWSAEEVDRLYLSACSAVQRKFGGTRPVRPRLTLVLGADKDEADLDRREIRLIKWNPFLFAEGVVVFAFEDLPPLDERMAVARRAVNWTGSTVEIKTILK
;
A
#
# COMPACT_ATOMS: atom_id res chain seq x y z
N MET A 1 35.98 -59.10 1.55
CA MET A 1 35.76 -58.01 2.54
C MET A 1 36.95 -57.08 2.39
N THR A 2 36.85 -55.86 1.89
CA THR A 2 36.20 -54.68 2.49
C THR A 2 35.72 -53.71 1.39
N LYS A 3 34.50 -53.15 1.57
CA LYS A 3 33.83 -52.29 0.59
C LYS A 3 34.32 -50.84 0.74
N ALA A 4 34.73 -50.23 -0.36
CA ALA A 4 34.97 -48.80 -0.46
C ALA A 4 33.65 -48.03 -0.32
N SER A 5 33.53 -47.25 0.76
CA SER A 5 32.41 -46.36 1.02
C SER A 5 32.51 -45.13 0.10
N ARG A 6 31.53 -44.94 -0.78
CA ARG A 6 31.39 -43.72 -1.58
C ARG A 6 30.50 -42.75 -0.81
N LEU A 7 31.10 -41.69 -0.28
CA LEU A 7 30.40 -40.53 0.27
C LEU A 7 29.86 -39.68 -0.89
N THR A 8 28.55 -39.66 -1.07
CA THR A 8 27.87 -38.76 -2.00
C THR A 8 27.39 -37.54 -1.22
N VAL A 9 28.08 -36.42 -1.36
CA VAL A 9 27.63 -35.13 -0.81
C VAL A 9 26.57 -34.57 -1.74
N VAL A 10 25.31 -34.61 -1.31
CA VAL A 10 24.21 -33.92 -2.00
C VAL A 10 24.22 -32.47 -1.54
N VAL A 11 24.72 -31.57 -2.39
CA VAL A 11 24.66 -30.12 -2.16
C VAL A 11 23.23 -29.67 -2.50
N LEU A 12 22.43 -29.39 -1.47
CA LEU A 12 21.12 -28.78 -1.61
C LEU A 12 21.31 -27.28 -1.94
N VAL A 13 21.15 -26.93 -3.22
CA VAL A 13 21.10 -25.53 -3.66
C VAL A 13 19.75 -24.97 -3.24
N LEU A 14 19.72 -24.26 -2.11
CA LEU A 14 18.58 -23.44 -1.71
C LEU A 14 18.53 -22.23 -2.64
N ALA A 15 17.72 -22.32 -3.70
CA ALA A 15 17.28 -21.15 -4.44
C ALA A 15 16.43 -20.30 -3.47
N ALA A 16 17.04 -19.25 -2.93
CA ALA A 16 16.32 -18.18 -2.26
C ALA A 16 15.47 -17.47 -3.33
N GLY A 17 14.28 -18.00 -3.59
CA GLY A 17 13.25 -17.27 -4.32
C GLY A 17 13.04 -15.95 -3.58
N CYS A 18 13.28 -14.83 -4.25
CA CYS A 18 12.94 -13.53 -3.69
C CYS A 18 11.40 -13.46 -3.68
N TRP A 19 10.78 -13.68 -2.53
CA TRP A 19 9.34 -13.51 -2.35
C TRP A 19 9.06 -12.00 -2.37
N ALA A 20 8.96 -11.42 -3.57
CA ALA A 20 8.32 -10.14 -3.72
C ALA A 20 6.86 -10.33 -3.29
N GLN A 21 6.53 -9.94 -2.06
CA GLN A 21 5.15 -9.89 -1.61
C GLN A 21 4.42 -8.89 -2.50
N ASN A 22 3.68 -9.38 -3.49
CA ASN A 22 2.92 -8.52 -4.40
C ASN A 22 1.85 -7.79 -3.60
N SER A 23 2.05 -6.49 -3.38
CA SER A 23 1.09 -5.62 -2.70
C SER A 23 -0.12 -5.29 -3.60
N LEU A 24 -0.06 -5.67 -4.88
CA LEU A 24 -1.15 -5.54 -5.84
C LEU A 24 -1.41 -6.89 -6.52
N THR A 25 -2.67 -7.31 -6.50
CA THR A 25 -3.17 -8.46 -7.26
C THR A 25 -4.20 -7.98 -8.28
N VAL A 26 -4.25 -8.57 -9.47
CA VAL A 26 -5.24 -8.25 -10.49
C VAL A 26 -6.08 -9.50 -10.80
N GLN A 27 -7.40 -9.37 -10.67
CA GLN A 27 -8.38 -10.37 -11.07
C GLN A 27 -9.23 -9.82 -12.21
N VAL A 28 -9.48 -10.64 -13.23
CA VAL A 28 -10.16 -10.20 -14.44
C VAL A 28 -11.29 -11.14 -14.77
N LYS A 29 -12.50 -10.61 -14.84
CA LYS A 29 -13.69 -11.31 -15.31
C LYS A 29 -13.96 -10.92 -16.77
N GLY A 30 -14.09 -11.92 -17.63
CA GLY A 30 -14.33 -11.72 -19.07
C GLY A 30 -13.11 -11.21 -19.84
N ARG A 31 -13.35 -10.66 -21.05
CA ARG A 31 -12.29 -10.12 -21.91
C ARG A 31 -12.21 -8.60 -21.75
N GLN A 32 -11.28 -8.14 -20.92
CA GLN A 32 -10.95 -6.74 -20.72
C GLN A 32 -9.56 -6.44 -21.30
N LYS A 33 -9.38 -5.27 -21.93
CA LYS A 33 -8.06 -4.77 -22.31
C LYS A 33 -7.48 -3.97 -21.16
N TRP A 34 -6.34 -4.40 -20.64
CA TRP A 34 -5.58 -3.74 -19.58
C TRP A 34 -4.10 -4.11 -19.74
N SER A 35 -3.21 -3.29 -19.18
CA SER A 35 -1.77 -3.52 -19.18
C SER A 35 -1.26 -3.68 -17.76
N ALA A 36 -0.58 -4.79 -17.47
CA ALA A 36 0.05 -5.00 -16.17
C ALA A 36 1.07 -3.90 -15.85
N GLU A 37 1.83 -3.46 -16.85
CA GLU A 37 2.79 -2.37 -16.69
C GLU A 37 2.10 -1.04 -16.35
N GLU A 38 0.98 -0.74 -16.99
CA GLU A 38 0.20 0.48 -16.70
C GLU A 38 -0.37 0.45 -15.29
N VAL A 39 -0.96 -0.69 -14.90
CA VAL A 39 -1.50 -0.94 -13.57
C VAL A 39 -0.42 -0.76 -12.49
N ASP A 40 0.73 -1.40 -12.64
CA ASP A 40 1.83 -1.29 -11.69
C ASP A 40 2.37 0.15 -11.60
N ARG A 41 2.52 0.82 -12.75
CA ARG A 41 2.99 2.21 -12.81
C ARG A 41 2.02 3.15 -12.09
N LEU A 42 0.72 3.01 -12.33
CA LEU A 42 -0.30 3.83 -11.67
C LEU A 42 -0.35 3.56 -10.17
N TYR A 43 -0.30 2.29 -9.77
CA TYR A 43 -0.26 1.89 -8.36
C TYR A 43 0.93 2.54 -7.63
N LEU A 44 2.14 2.39 -8.18
CA LEU A 44 3.35 2.96 -7.59
C LEU A 44 3.32 4.49 -7.58
N SER A 45 2.81 5.11 -8.64
CA SER A 45 2.66 6.57 -8.74
C SER A 45 1.71 7.11 -7.68
N ALA A 46 0.53 6.51 -7.54
CA ALA A 46 -0.48 6.87 -6.53
C ALA A 46 0.07 6.71 -5.10
N CYS A 47 0.72 5.57 -4.82
CA CYS A 47 1.39 5.33 -3.54
C CYS A 47 2.47 6.40 -3.26
N SER A 48 3.28 6.72 -4.26
CA SER A 48 4.34 7.73 -4.14
C SER A 48 3.78 9.14 -3.90
N ALA A 49 2.64 9.48 -4.52
CA ALA A 49 1.98 10.76 -4.30
C ALA A 49 1.52 10.90 -2.85
N VAL A 50 0.92 9.86 -2.27
CA VAL A 50 0.51 9.84 -0.85
C VAL A 50 1.74 9.86 0.06
N GLN A 51 2.76 9.04 -0.21
CA GLN A 51 4.01 9.01 0.56
C GLN A 51 4.68 10.39 0.64
N ARG A 52 4.77 11.11 -0.49
CA ARG A 52 5.41 12.44 -0.53
C ARG A 52 4.68 13.48 0.30
N LYS A 53 3.35 13.38 0.39
CA LYS A 53 2.54 14.41 1.03
C LYS A 53 2.21 14.11 2.49
N PHE A 54 2.09 12.83 2.84
CA PHE A 54 1.62 12.40 4.17
C PHE A 54 2.44 11.28 4.79
N GLY A 55 3.36 10.68 4.03
CA GLY A 55 4.14 9.55 4.49
C GLY A 55 5.14 9.95 5.58
N GLY A 56 5.27 9.07 6.58
CA GLY A 56 6.35 9.13 7.56
C GLY A 56 7.54 8.26 7.15
N THR A 57 8.21 7.67 8.13
CA THR A 57 9.35 6.76 7.90
C THR A 57 8.95 5.41 7.28
N ARG A 58 7.66 5.05 7.32
CA ARG A 58 7.15 3.79 6.75
C ARG A 58 6.72 3.98 5.29
N PRO A 59 7.01 3.01 4.40
CA PRO A 59 6.53 3.03 3.02
C PRO A 59 5.00 2.89 2.95
N VAL A 60 4.35 3.78 2.23
CA VAL A 60 2.93 3.69 1.87
C VAL A 60 2.79 2.74 0.68
N ARG A 61 2.42 1.49 0.96
CA ARG A 61 2.25 0.39 -0.02
C ARG A 61 1.06 -0.48 0.40
N PRO A 62 -0.18 -0.02 0.18
CA PRO A 62 -1.35 -0.78 0.57
C PRO A 62 -1.43 -2.11 -0.18
N ARG A 63 -1.85 -3.16 0.53
CA ARG A 63 -2.18 -4.45 -0.07
C ARG A 63 -3.62 -4.39 -0.60
N LEU A 64 -3.81 -4.59 -1.90
CA LEU A 64 -5.14 -4.56 -2.49
C LEU A 64 -5.27 -5.43 -3.74
N THR A 65 -6.51 -5.72 -4.11
CA THR A 65 -6.85 -6.45 -5.34
C THR A 65 -7.63 -5.55 -6.30
N LEU A 66 -7.18 -5.42 -7.53
CA LEU A 66 -7.95 -4.84 -8.62
C LEU A 66 -8.83 -5.92 -9.25
N VAL A 67 -10.15 -5.74 -9.24
CA VAL A 67 -11.12 -6.64 -9.88
C VAL A 67 -11.72 -5.95 -11.10
N LEU A 68 -11.41 -6.43 -12.30
CA LEU A 68 -11.97 -5.94 -13.56
C LEU A 68 -13.16 -6.78 -14.00
N GLY A 69 -14.19 -6.12 -14.54
CA GLY A 69 -15.45 -6.77 -14.92
C GLY A 69 -16.36 -7.02 -13.72
N ALA A 70 -16.36 -6.10 -12.74
CA ALA A 70 -17.30 -6.09 -11.64
C ALA A 70 -18.67 -5.52 -12.05
N ASP A 71 -19.68 -5.67 -11.18
CA ASP A 71 -21.05 -5.19 -11.43
C ASP A 71 -21.17 -3.66 -11.30
N LYS A 72 -20.28 -3.02 -10.52
CA LYS A 72 -20.20 -1.57 -10.30
C LYS A 72 -18.77 -1.13 -10.00
N ASP A 73 -18.49 0.14 -10.25
CA ASP A 73 -17.22 0.78 -9.87
C ASP A 73 -17.26 1.14 -8.37
N GLU A 74 -16.36 0.58 -7.57
CA GLU A 74 -16.28 0.86 -6.13
C GLU A 74 -14.92 0.50 -5.51
N ALA A 75 -14.59 1.14 -4.39
CA ALA A 75 -13.56 0.69 -3.47
C ALA A 75 -14.23 -0.04 -2.29
N ASP A 76 -14.10 -1.36 -2.25
CA ASP A 76 -14.60 -2.22 -1.16
C ASP A 76 -13.50 -2.30 -0.09
N LEU A 77 -13.62 -1.44 0.92
CA LEU A 77 -12.63 -1.30 1.99
C LEU A 77 -12.48 -2.58 2.82
N ASP A 78 -13.59 -3.26 3.10
CA ASP A 78 -13.61 -4.48 3.92
C ASP A 78 -12.83 -5.61 3.26
N ARG A 79 -12.93 -5.74 1.93
CA ARG A 79 -12.20 -6.76 1.16
C ARG A 79 -10.87 -6.29 0.59
N ARG A 80 -10.54 -5.01 0.74
CA ARG A 80 -9.41 -4.35 0.10
C ARG A 80 -9.38 -4.54 -1.41
N GLU A 81 -10.54 -4.34 -2.03
CA GLU A 81 -10.73 -4.49 -3.47
C GLU A 81 -11.04 -3.14 -4.13
N ILE A 82 -10.40 -2.87 -5.27
CA ILE A 82 -10.85 -1.85 -6.22
C ILE A 82 -11.58 -2.60 -7.33
N ARG A 83 -12.90 -2.45 -7.38
CA ARG A 83 -13.76 -3.10 -8.36
C ARG A 83 -14.09 -2.12 -9.46
N LEU A 84 -13.84 -2.50 -10.71
CA LEU A 84 -14.18 -1.69 -11.88
C LEU A 84 -14.98 -2.51 -12.89
N ILE A 85 -16.04 -1.91 -13.45
CA ILE A 85 -16.81 -2.50 -14.55
C ILE A 85 -15.91 -2.65 -15.78
N LYS A 86 -15.10 -1.63 -16.06
CA LYS A 86 -14.10 -1.62 -17.13
C LYS A 86 -12.81 -1.00 -16.65
N TRP A 87 -11.69 -1.33 -17.28
CA TRP A 87 -10.41 -0.67 -16.99
C TRP A 87 -10.56 0.86 -17.09
N ASN A 88 -10.33 1.54 -15.97
CA ASN A 88 -10.34 2.99 -15.85
C ASN A 88 -9.13 3.42 -14.99
N PRO A 89 -8.08 3.96 -15.60
CA PRO A 89 -6.87 4.42 -14.91
C PRO A 89 -7.12 5.39 -13.77
N PHE A 90 -8.08 6.31 -13.95
CA PHE A 90 -8.38 7.36 -12.96
C PHE A 90 -9.05 6.77 -11.73
N LEU A 91 -10.12 5.98 -11.91
CA LEU A 91 -10.80 5.32 -10.79
C LEU A 91 -9.89 4.34 -10.05
N PHE A 92 -9.02 3.65 -10.79
CA PHE A 92 -8.00 2.80 -10.17
C PHE A 92 -7.05 3.63 -9.30
N ALA A 93 -6.48 4.71 -9.84
CA ALA A 93 -5.56 5.57 -9.09
C ALA A 93 -6.22 6.20 -7.86
N GLU A 94 -7.47 6.67 -7.98
CA GLU A 94 -8.26 7.20 -6.85
C GLU A 94 -8.46 6.13 -5.76
N GLY A 95 -8.86 4.91 -6.14
CA GLY A 95 -8.98 3.79 -5.20
C GLY A 95 -7.67 3.48 -4.49
N VAL A 96 -6.54 3.45 -5.22
CA VAL A 96 -5.22 3.23 -4.62
C VAL A 96 -4.89 4.33 -3.60
N VAL A 97 -5.21 5.59 -3.91
CA VAL A 97 -5.03 6.71 -2.99
C VAL A 97 -5.87 6.51 -1.73
N VAL A 98 -7.15 6.12 -1.84
CA VAL A 98 -8.02 5.85 -0.68
C VAL A 98 -7.40 4.80 0.24
N PHE A 99 -6.98 3.65 -0.30
CA PHE A 99 -6.34 2.60 0.49
C PHE A 99 -4.98 3.03 1.06
N ALA A 100 -4.20 3.80 0.31
CA ALA A 100 -2.92 4.33 0.76
C ALA A 100 -3.10 5.28 1.95
N PHE A 101 -4.16 6.09 1.95
CA PHE A 101 -4.52 6.95 3.09
C PHE A 101 -5.05 6.17 4.29
N GLU A 102 -5.82 5.11 4.06
CA GLU A 102 -6.32 4.24 5.13
C GLU A 102 -5.17 3.64 5.94
N ASP A 103 -4.09 3.23 5.25
CA ASP A 103 -2.89 2.64 5.84
C ASP A 103 -1.90 3.67 6.47
N LEU A 104 -2.16 4.97 6.35
CA LEU A 104 -1.44 6.02 7.10
C LEU A 104 -1.70 5.87 8.61
N PRO A 105 -0.90 6.49 9.50
CA PRO A 105 -0.46 5.85 10.74
C PRO A 105 -1.60 5.41 11.68
N PRO A 106 -1.35 4.38 12.52
CA PRO A 106 -2.35 3.74 13.36
C PRO A 106 -3.04 4.73 14.31
N LEU A 107 -4.22 4.35 14.80
CA LEU A 107 -5.12 5.17 15.62
C LEU A 107 -4.39 5.93 16.73
N ASP A 108 -3.40 5.33 17.39
CA ASP A 108 -2.62 5.96 18.47
C ASP A 108 -1.84 7.20 18.02
N GLU A 109 -1.25 7.17 16.82
CA GLU A 109 -0.55 8.32 16.25
C GLU A 109 -1.54 9.39 15.78
N ARG A 110 -2.70 9.00 15.24
CA ARG A 110 -3.80 9.93 14.89
C ARG A 110 -4.35 10.60 16.14
N MET A 111 -4.52 9.85 17.23
CA MET A 111 -4.97 10.35 18.53
C MET A 111 -3.92 11.25 19.19
N ALA A 112 -2.62 10.97 19.01
CA ALA A 112 -1.56 11.88 19.46
C ALA A 112 -1.60 13.23 18.73
N VAL A 113 -1.92 13.24 17.43
CA VAL A 113 -2.15 14.47 16.66
C VAL A 113 -3.40 15.20 17.15
N ALA A 114 -4.53 14.50 17.33
CA ALA A 114 -5.76 15.09 17.86
C ALA A 114 -5.54 15.71 19.25
N ARG A 115 -4.86 14.99 20.16
CA ARG A 115 -4.50 15.49 21.50
C ARG A 115 -3.60 16.73 21.41
N ARG A 116 -2.62 16.76 20.52
CA ARG A 116 -1.78 17.95 20.30
C ARG A 116 -2.59 19.14 19.79
N ALA A 117 -3.51 18.93 18.85
CA ALA A 117 -4.37 19.99 18.34
C ALA A 117 -5.26 20.59 19.43
N VAL A 118 -5.84 19.76 20.30
CA VAL A 118 -6.61 20.19 21.48
C VAL A 118 -5.71 20.96 22.47
N ASN A 119 -4.51 20.46 22.75
CA ASN A 119 -3.56 21.14 23.63
C ASN A 119 -3.12 22.51 23.07
N TRP A 120 -2.92 22.62 21.75
CA TRP A 120 -2.59 23.89 21.10
C TRP A 120 -3.74 24.89 21.13
N THR A 121 -5.00 24.45 20.97
CA THR A 121 -6.16 25.34 21.08
C THR A 121 -6.37 25.82 22.51
N GLY A 122 -6.05 24.99 23.51
CA GLY A 122 -6.04 25.41 24.93
C GLY A 122 -4.82 26.22 25.36
N SER A 123 -3.76 26.28 24.54
CA SER A 123 -2.53 27.03 24.83
C SER A 123 -2.55 28.37 24.10
N THR A 124 -3.38 29.30 24.56
CA THR A 124 -3.25 30.71 24.14
C THR A 124 -1.98 31.26 24.77
N VAL A 125 -0.90 31.38 24.00
CA VAL A 125 0.29 32.12 24.45
C VAL A 125 -0.09 33.59 24.48
N GLU A 126 -0.32 34.10 25.69
CA GLU A 126 -0.53 35.53 25.93
C GLU A 126 0.77 36.26 25.54
N ILE A 127 0.78 36.92 24.37
CA ILE A 127 1.89 37.78 23.96
C ILE A 127 1.83 39.03 24.85
N LYS A 128 2.43 38.95 26.05
CA LYS A 128 2.79 40.15 26.80
C LYS A 128 3.98 40.80 26.10
N THR A 129 3.62 41.76 25.24
CA THR A 129 4.40 42.89 24.75
C THR A 129 5.86 42.91 25.22
N ILE A 130 6.77 42.42 24.37
CA ILE A 130 8.18 42.77 24.47
C ILE A 130 8.30 44.20 23.93
N LEU A 131 8.09 45.17 24.82
CA LEU A 131 8.60 46.54 24.67
C LEU A 131 9.81 46.66 25.59
N LYS A 132 11.00 46.68 25.00
CA LYS A 132 12.14 47.41 25.54
C LYS A 132 13.02 47.90 24.41
#